data_AF-A0A2V5UMN4-F1
#
_entry.id   AF-A0A2V5UMN4-F1
#
_cell.length_a   1.000
_cell.length_b   1.000
_cell.length_c   1.000
_cell.angle_alpha   90.00
_cell.angle_beta   90.00
_cell.angle_gamma   90.00
#
_symmetry.space_group_name_H-M   'P 1'
#
loop_
_entity.id
_entity.type
_entity.pdbx_description
1 polymer ?
#
loop_
_entity_poly.entity_id
_entity_poly.type
_entity_poly.pdbx_seq_one_letter_code
_entity_poly.pdbx_strand_id
1 'polypeptide(L)'
;RLNEIIRSNAQNSFDYRLEPHLSLLYKKMPISARRRLTRSIKLPFSEMTFDSIKAVRCPLPTRNRADVEVWRIVATKSFGAVTT
;
A
#
# COMPACT_ATOMS: atom_id res chain seq x y z
N ARG A 1 -4.24 7.67 -13.78
CA ARG A 1 -5.28 8.64 -13.37
C ARG A 1 -5.31 8.98 -11.87
N LEU A 2 -5.69 8.09 -10.94
CA LEU A 2 -5.81 8.47 -9.50
C LEU A 2 -4.50 9.01 -8.90
N ASN A 3 -3.39 8.32 -9.15
CA ASN A 3 -2.06 8.77 -8.72
C ASN A 3 -1.69 10.14 -9.31
N GLU A 4 -1.98 10.41 -10.59
CA GLU A 4 -1.73 11.72 -11.20
C GLU A 4 -2.50 12.83 -10.49
N ILE A 5 -3.79 12.61 -10.18
CA ILE A 5 -4.62 13.56 -9.45
C ILE A 5 -4.04 13.84 -8.06
N ILE A 6 -3.64 12.79 -7.33
CA ILE A 6 -3.02 12.97 -6.01
C ILE A 6 -1.72 13.76 -6.14
N ARG A 7 -0.87 13.43 -7.12
CA ARG A 7 0.42 14.12 -7.33
C ARG A 7 0.26 15.58 -7.75
N SER A 8 -0.72 15.92 -8.59
CA SER A 8 -0.94 17.30 -9.02
C SER A 8 -1.46 18.19 -7.89
N ASN A 9 -2.04 17.61 -6.84
CA ASN A 9 -2.58 18.32 -5.68
C ASN A 9 -1.68 18.25 -4.43
N ALA A 10 -0.63 17.43 -4.43
CA ALA A 10 0.31 17.34 -3.33
C ALA A 10 1.33 18.49 -3.40
N GLN A 11 1.46 19.26 -2.32
CA GLN A 11 2.40 20.39 -2.24
C GLN A 11 3.88 19.97 -2.27
N ASN A 12 4.19 18.71 -1.98
CA ASN A 12 5.56 18.19 -1.93
C ASN A 12 5.80 17.22 -3.09
N SER A 13 6.65 17.61 -4.03
CA SER A 13 7.15 16.71 -5.07
C SER A 13 8.29 15.87 -4.50
N PHE A 14 7.95 14.76 -3.84
CA PHE A 14 8.93 13.67 -3.76
C PHE A 14 9.12 13.09 -5.16
N ASP A 15 10.32 12.60 -5.47
CA ASP A 15 10.64 11.80 -6.67
C ASP A 15 9.99 10.41 -6.64
N TYR A 16 8.74 10.37 -6.16
CA TYR A 16 7.93 9.18 -6.09
C TYR A 16 7.57 8.70 -7.49
N ARG A 17 8.08 7.52 -7.83
CA ARG A 17 7.61 6.73 -8.97
C ARG A 17 6.55 5.76 -8.49
N LEU A 18 5.38 5.78 -9.14
CA LEU A 18 4.34 4.80 -8.87
C LEU A 18 4.80 3.42 -9.34
N GLU A 19 4.96 2.51 -8.40
CA GLU A 19 5.15 1.09 -8.64
C GLU A 19 3.96 0.38 -7.97
N PRO A 20 2.88 0.06 -8.69
CA PRO A 20 1.71 -0.56 -8.09
C PRO A 20 2.06 -1.94 -7.55
N HIS A 21 1.97 -2.12 -6.24
CA HIS A 21 2.22 -3.40 -5.57
C HIS A 21 1.43 -3.50 -4.28
N LEU A 22 1.11 -4.73 -3.86
CA LEU A 22 0.58 -5.02 -2.55
C LEU A 22 1.71 -5.53 -1.65
N SER A 23 2.09 -4.75 -0.65
CA SER A 23 3.05 -5.19 0.35
C SER A 23 2.45 -6.29 1.21
N LEU A 24 3.03 -7.50 1.16
CA LEU A 24 2.58 -8.66 1.94
C LEU A 24 3.33 -8.83 3.26
N LEU A 25 4.61 -8.42 3.31
CA LEU A 25 5.48 -8.61 4.46
C LEU A 25 6.56 -7.52 4.55
N TYR A 26 6.64 -6.85 5.70
CA TYR A 26 7.73 -5.94 6.03
C TYR A 26 8.75 -6.65 6.94
N LYS A 27 9.79 -7.24 6.36
CA LYS A 27 10.84 -7.92 7.13
C LYS A 27 12.17 -7.95 6.39
N LYS A 28 13.27 -7.64 7.08
CA LYS A 28 14.63 -7.90 6.58
C LYS A 28 14.87 -9.42 6.60
N MET A 29 15.22 -9.99 5.45
CA MET A 29 15.44 -11.43 5.30
C MET A 29 16.58 -11.69 4.31
N PRO A 30 17.36 -12.78 4.50
CA PRO A 30 18.29 -13.24 3.48
C PRO A 30 17.59 -13.50 2.15
N ILE A 31 18.30 -13.25 1.04
CA ILE A 31 17.74 -13.39 -0.32
C ILE A 31 17.21 -14.81 -0.57
N SER A 32 17.91 -15.85 -0.08
CA SER A 32 17.49 -17.25 -0.19
C SER A 32 16.16 -17.51 0.51
N ALA A 33 15.98 -16.98 1.72
CA ALA A 33 14.74 -17.10 2.48
C ALA A 33 13.58 -16.34 1.80
N ARG A 34 13.84 -15.14 1.28
CA ARG A 34 12.84 -14.36 0.52
C ARG A 34 12.36 -15.11 -0.73
N ARG A 35 13.28 -15.67 -1.51
CA ARG A 35 12.95 -16.46 -2.71
C ARG A 35 12.09 -17.69 -2.38
N ARG A 36 12.44 -18.41 -1.30
CA ARG A 36 11.67 -19.57 -0.84
C ARG A 36 10.26 -19.15 -0.42
N LEU A 37 10.13 -18.07 0.35
CA LEU A 37 8.84 -17.55 0.80
C LEU A 37 7.95 -17.10 -0.36
N THR A 38 8.51 -16.36 -1.32
CA THR A 38 7.75 -15.90 -2.51
C THR A 38 7.14 -17.07 -3.28
N ARG A 39 7.86 -18.19 -3.42
CA ARG A 39 7.36 -19.39 -4.11
C ARG A 39 6.27 -20.13 -3.33
N SER A 40 6.22 -19.98 -2.00
CA SER A 40 5.20 -20.62 -1.17
C SER A 40 3.91 -19.81 -1.04
N ILE A 41 3.93 -18.51 -1.37
CA ILE A 41 2.75 -17.66 -1.29
C ILE A 41 1.81 -18.04 -2.44
N LYS A 42 0.61 -18.49 -2.10
CA LYS A 42 -0.51 -18.64 -3.03
C LYS A 42 -1.51 -17.53 -2.76
N LEU A 43 -1.76 -16.66 -3.74
CA LEU A 43 -2.79 -15.65 -3.62
C LEU A 43 -4.16 -16.31 -3.87
N PRO A 44 -5.18 -16.03 -3.04
CA PRO A 44 -6.50 -16.64 -3.20
C PRO A 44 -7.32 -16.02 -4.33
N PHE A 45 -6.77 -15.03 -5.04
CA PHE A 45 -7.43 -14.30 -6.11
C PHE A 45 -6.42 -13.94 -7.21
N SER A 46 -6.88 -13.98 -8.46
CA SER A 46 -6.15 -13.47 -9.63
C SER A 46 -6.38 -11.97 -9.86
N GLU A 47 -7.52 -11.46 -9.38
CA GLU A 47 -7.95 -10.08 -9.56
C GLU A 47 -8.42 -9.48 -8.23
N MET A 48 -8.23 -8.17 -8.08
CA MET A 48 -8.65 -7.43 -6.90
C MET A 48 -9.27 -6.10 -7.34
N THR A 49 -10.48 -5.83 -6.85
CA THR A 49 -11.14 -4.54 -7.01
C THR A 49 -10.89 -3.70 -5.76
N PHE A 50 -10.38 -2.49 -5.94
CA PHE A 50 -10.29 -1.50 -4.87
C PHE A 50 -11.58 -0.66 -4.85
N ASP A 51 -12.36 -0.79 -3.78
CA ASP A 51 -13.65 -0.10 -3.63
C ASP A 51 -13.55 1.30 -3.01
N SER A 52 -12.37 1.63 -2.47
CA SER A 52 -12.14 2.83 -1.70
C SER A 52 -10.66 3.21 -1.64
N ILE A 53 -10.41 4.48 -1.34
CA ILE A 53 -9.11 5.00 -0.92
C ILE A 53 -9.20 5.57 0.48
N LYS A 54 -8.13 5.38 1.27
CA LYS A 54 -8.01 5.87 2.64
C LYS A 54 -6.79 6.76 2.78
N ALA A 55 -6.96 7.92 3.38
CA ALA A 55 -5.84 8.73 3.84
C ALA A 55 -5.43 8.26 5.24
N VAL A 56 -4.14 8.00 5.44
CA VAL A 56 -3.61 7.44 6.69
C VAL A 56 -2.57 8.39 7.25
N ARG A 57 -2.73 8.76 8.53
CA ARG A 57 -1.70 9.42 9.32
C ARG A 57 -0.80 8.34 9.92
N CYS A 58 0.50 8.41 9.63
CA CYS A 58 1.51 7.47 10.09
C CYS A 58 2.78 8.20 10.56
N PRO A 59 3.51 7.68 11.56
CA PRO A 59 4.85 8.15 11.89
C PRO A 59 5.83 7.90 10.74
N LEU A 60 6.69 8.88 10.45
CA LEU A 60 7.77 8.76 9.48
C LEU A 60 9.13 8.98 10.18
N PRO A 61 10.07 8.02 10.10
CA PRO A 61 9.97 6.71 9.46
C PRO A 61 9.20 5.68 10.30
N THR A 62 8.46 4.77 9.64
CA THR A 62 7.91 3.56 10.28
C THR A 62 9.01 2.50 10.40
N ARG A 63 9.41 2.11 11.62
CA ARG A 63 10.56 1.22 11.89
C ARG A 63 10.17 -0.07 12.59
N ASN A 64 9.16 -0.03 13.45
CA ASN A 64 8.78 -1.15 14.29
C ASN A 64 7.25 -1.34 14.32
N ARG A 65 6.80 -2.38 15.03
CA ARG A 65 5.38 -2.72 15.17
C ARG A 65 4.57 -1.59 15.81
N ALA A 66 5.08 -0.97 16.86
CA ALA A 66 4.37 0.12 17.55
C ALA A 66 4.11 1.30 16.61
N ASP A 67 5.06 1.61 15.72
CA ASP A 67 4.88 2.66 14.71
C ASP A 67 3.71 2.36 13.76
N VAL A 68 3.46 1.09 13.44
CA VAL A 68 2.33 0.64 12.59
C VAL A 68 1.01 0.68 13.38
N GLU A 69 1.02 0.26 14.64
CA GLU A 69 -0.19 0.18 15.47
C GLU A 69 -0.80 1.55 15.78
N VAL A 70 -0.01 2.62 15.72
CA VAL A 70 -0.49 4.00 15.87
C VAL A 70 -1.02 4.62 14.58
N TRP A 71 -1.02 3.89 13.45
CA TRP A 71 -1.60 4.42 12.21
C TRP A 71 -3.09 4.69 12.38
N ARG A 72 -3.54 5.83 11.84
CA ARG A 72 -4.95 6.23 11.92
C ARG A 72 -5.46 6.64 10.55
N ILE A 73 -6.60 6.08 10.17
CA ILE A 73 -7.36 6.55 9.00
C ILE A 73 -7.91 7.94 9.36
N VAL A 74 -7.62 8.94 8.53
CA VAL A 74 -8.12 10.31 8.71
C VAL A 74 -9.21 10.68 7.72
N ALA A 75 -9.31 9.95 6.59
CA ALA A 75 -10.39 10.09 5.62
C ALA A 75 -10.56 8.80 4.81
N THR A 76 -11.76 8.56 4.33
CA THR A 76 -12.07 7.47 3.38
C THR A 76 -12.92 8.03 2.25
N LYS A 77 -12.62 7.64 1.02
CA LYS A 77 -13.42 7.95 -0.17
C LYS A 77 -13.73 6.65 -0.91
N SER A 78 -15.00 6.27 -0.94
CA SER A 78 -15.47 5.13 -1.74
C SER A 78 -15.60 5.50 -3.21
N PHE A 79 -15.38 4.52 -4.08
CA PHE A 79 -15.47 4.67 -5.54
C PHE A 79 -16.84 4.28 -6.11
N GLY A 80 -17.76 3.79 -5.28
CA GLY A 80 -19.07 3.29 -5.71
C GLY A 80 -19.00 1.86 -6.23
N ALA A 81 -20.15 1.21 -6.39
CA ALA A 81 -20.19 -0.13 -6.97
C ALA A 81 -19.77 -0.06 -8.44
N VAL A 82 -18.77 -0.85 -8.83
CA VAL A 82 -18.52 -1.18 -10.23
C VAL A 82 -19.64 -2.16 -10.60
N THR A 83 -20.72 -1.67 -11.19
CA THR A 83 -21.73 -2.53 -11.82
C THR A 83 -20.99 -3.29 -12.92
N THR A 84 -20.75 -4.57 -12.68
CA THR A 84 -20.04 -5.46 -13.61
C THR A 84 -21.02 -5.98 -14.65
#